data_AF-A0A1M6IHZ8-F1
#
_entry.id   AF-A0A1M6IHZ8-F1
#
_cell.length_a   1.000
_cell.length_b   1.000
_cell.length_c   1.000
_cell.angle_alpha   90.00
_cell.angle_beta   90.00
_cell.angle_gamma   90.00
#
_symmetry.space_group_name_H-M   'P 1'
#
loop_
_entity.id
_entity.type
_entity.pdbx_description
1 polymer ?
#
loop_
_entity_poly.entity_id
_entity_poly.type
_entity_poly.pdbx_seq_one_letter_code
_entity_poly.pdbx_strand_id
1 'polypeptide(L)'
;MYPQTHVYFAERVCGELSDALVLGSIFPDMIAALAPGREESHGRGKELLATLEDDPQLRDFARGVLTHGVTPEGLDYYGDEKYLHYERGYCFEKGRPIVEETIRACNLPPAMGWWKSHNIVEMGIELITGEGGFYGRALAAAFSNAVLIDKISRQVAPLYGVEPRRLYQRIHNFPHYIEIARVTPRTLATKYDVQMFYKHRIHIDIERTARLIATARHIVEADLEEFFKYAEEQVRQNMLIAGV
;
A
#
# COMPACT_ATOMS: atom_id res chain seq x y z
N MET A 1 -3.09 -2.13 1.00
CA MET A 1 -2.78 -1.75 2.40
C MET A 1 -2.37 -0.28 2.43
N TYR A 2 -2.07 0.32 3.59
CA TYR A 2 -1.58 1.70 3.66
C TYR A 2 -0.04 1.76 3.70
N PRO A 3 0.56 2.93 3.36
CA PRO A 3 2.00 3.01 3.03
C PRO A 3 2.95 2.53 4.13
N GLN A 4 2.76 2.86 5.41
CA GLN A 4 3.68 2.41 6.45
C GLN A 4 3.55 0.92 6.73
N THR A 5 2.34 0.35 6.62
CA THR A 5 2.13 -1.10 6.66
C THR A 5 2.90 -1.81 5.55
N HIS A 6 2.93 -1.27 4.33
CA HIS A 6 3.75 -1.84 3.25
C HIS A 6 5.25 -1.80 3.53
N VAL A 7 5.76 -0.70 4.10
CA VAL A 7 7.17 -0.60 4.48
C VAL A 7 7.51 -1.57 5.62
N TYR A 8 6.66 -1.64 6.65
CA TYR A 8 6.76 -2.63 7.73
C TYR A 8 6.83 -4.05 7.18
N PHE A 9 5.91 -4.40 6.28
CA PHE A 9 5.84 -5.74 5.72
C PHE A 9 7.03 -6.06 4.81
N ALA A 10 7.51 -5.09 4.03
CA ALA A 10 8.70 -5.25 3.21
C ALA A 10 9.95 -5.55 4.05
N GLU A 11 10.14 -4.85 5.17
CA GLU A 11 11.23 -5.13 6.12
C GLU A 11 11.11 -6.55 6.69
N ARG A 12 9.89 -6.98 7.08
CA ARG A 12 9.68 -8.35 7.58
C ARG A 12 10.04 -9.41 6.56
N VAL A 13 9.62 -9.24 5.31
CA VAL A 13 9.90 -10.20 4.24
C VAL A 13 11.39 -10.22 3.90
N CYS A 14 12.01 -9.05 3.73
CA CYS A 14 13.37 -8.91 3.21
C CYS A 14 14.47 -8.95 4.29
N GLY A 15 14.11 -8.76 5.56
CA GLY A 15 15.05 -8.71 6.70
C GLY A 15 15.88 -7.42 6.81
N GLU A 16 15.67 -6.47 5.91
CA GLU A 16 16.40 -5.20 5.82
C GLU A 16 15.51 -4.11 5.20
N LEU A 17 15.95 -2.85 5.31
CA LEU A 17 15.23 -1.72 4.76
C LEU A 17 16.18 -0.68 4.15
N SER A 18 16.19 -0.58 2.83
CA SER A 18 16.87 0.45 2.05
C SER A 18 15.86 1.47 1.49
N ASP A 19 16.29 2.69 1.13
CA ASP A 19 15.40 3.68 0.48
C ASP A 19 14.72 3.11 -0.78
N ALA A 20 15.43 2.23 -1.50
CA ALA A 20 14.91 1.56 -2.68
C ALA A 20 13.81 0.56 -2.33
N LEU A 21 14.02 -0.30 -1.32
CA LEU A 21 13.00 -1.20 -0.80
C LEU A 21 11.76 -0.42 -0.31
N VAL A 22 11.97 0.69 0.41
CA VAL A 22 10.88 1.58 0.89
C VAL A 22 10.08 2.13 -0.28
N LEU A 23 10.73 2.72 -1.30
CA LEU A 23 10.01 3.24 -2.46
C LEU A 23 9.32 2.13 -3.25
N GLY A 24 9.95 0.96 -3.37
CA GLY A 24 9.42 -0.19 -4.07
C GLY A 24 8.15 -0.73 -3.42
N SER A 25 8.14 -0.85 -2.09
CA SER A 25 7.01 -1.42 -1.35
C SER A 25 5.73 -0.60 -1.42
N ILE A 26 5.81 0.66 -1.83
CA ILE A 26 4.63 1.53 -2.05
C ILE A 26 4.48 1.99 -3.50
N PHE A 27 5.32 1.50 -4.41
CA PHE A 27 5.32 1.93 -5.80
C PHE A 27 4.04 1.58 -6.58
N PRO A 28 3.40 0.42 -6.39
CA PRO A 28 2.15 0.11 -7.08
C PRO A 28 1.06 1.18 -6.89
N ASP A 29 0.91 1.71 -5.67
CA ASP A 29 0.00 2.84 -5.39
C ASP A 29 0.42 4.15 -6.06
N MET A 30 1.73 4.39 -6.17
CA MET A 30 2.26 5.56 -6.86
C MET A 30 1.92 5.50 -8.35
N ILE A 31 2.15 4.36 -9.00
CA ILE A 31 1.95 4.20 -10.45
C ILE A 31 0.48 3.99 -10.83
N ALA A 32 -0.40 3.60 -9.90
CA ALA A 32 -1.84 3.38 -10.16
C ALA A 32 -2.58 4.57 -10.79
N ALA A 33 -2.09 5.80 -10.60
CA ALA A 33 -2.66 7.00 -11.22
C ALA A 33 -2.20 7.22 -12.68
N LEU A 34 -1.18 6.51 -13.13
CA LEU A 34 -0.59 6.60 -14.47
C LEU A 34 -0.80 5.32 -15.28
N ALA A 35 -0.97 4.18 -14.61
CA ALA A 35 -1.28 2.89 -15.23
C ALA A 35 -2.77 2.80 -15.63
N PRO A 36 -3.11 2.02 -16.68
CA PRO A 36 -4.48 1.89 -17.17
C PRO A 36 -5.39 1.05 -16.24
N GLY A 37 -4.83 0.33 -15.26
CA GLY A 37 -5.60 -0.49 -14.34
C GLY A 37 -4.80 -1.06 -13.16
N ARG A 38 -5.50 -1.79 -12.27
CA ARG A 38 -4.90 -2.43 -11.09
C ARG A 38 -3.91 -3.52 -11.48
N GLU A 39 -4.23 -4.35 -12.48
CA GLU A 39 -3.34 -5.39 -12.97
C GLU A 39 -2.02 -4.79 -13.49
N GLU A 40 -2.06 -3.70 -14.25
CA GLU A 40 -0.84 -3.04 -14.71
C GLU A 40 -0.03 -2.42 -13.57
N SER A 41 -0.68 -1.79 -12.60
CA SER A 41 0.03 -1.13 -11.48
C SER A 41 0.55 -2.09 -10.42
N HIS A 42 -0.15 -3.18 -10.15
CA HIS A 42 0.13 -4.11 -9.04
C HIS A 42 0.59 -5.50 -9.53
N GLY A 43 0.54 -5.79 -10.83
CA GLY A 43 0.82 -7.11 -11.40
C GLY A 43 2.17 -7.26 -12.10
N ARG A 44 3.04 -6.23 -12.07
CA ARG A 44 4.29 -6.20 -12.84
C ARG A 44 5.56 -6.44 -12.02
N GLY A 45 5.43 -6.98 -10.81
CA GLY A 45 6.58 -7.18 -9.91
C GLY A 45 7.67 -8.07 -10.50
N LYS A 46 7.29 -9.18 -11.14
CA LYS A 46 8.24 -10.10 -11.80
C LYS A 46 8.98 -9.45 -12.98
N GLU A 47 8.26 -8.70 -13.80
CA GLU A 47 8.84 -8.01 -14.96
C GLU A 47 9.81 -6.91 -14.52
N LEU A 48 9.44 -6.16 -13.47
CA LEU A 48 10.31 -5.17 -12.85
C LEU A 48 11.59 -5.80 -12.34
N LEU A 49 11.50 -6.92 -11.63
CA LEU A 49 12.68 -7.64 -11.15
C LEU A 49 13.59 -8.05 -12.31
N ALA A 50 13.05 -8.74 -13.32
CA ALA A 50 13.83 -9.21 -14.46
C ALA A 50 14.49 -8.05 -15.24
N THR A 51 13.85 -6.88 -15.27
CA THR A 51 14.40 -5.70 -15.95
C THR A 51 15.48 -4.99 -15.13
N LEU A 52 15.42 -5.08 -13.80
CA LEU A 52 16.20 -4.25 -12.88
C LEU A 52 17.27 -5.02 -12.10
N GLU A 53 17.39 -6.34 -12.30
CA GLU A 53 18.21 -7.24 -11.47
C GLU A 53 19.71 -6.87 -11.45
N ASP A 54 20.24 -6.38 -12.57
CA ASP A 54 21.65 -6.04 -12.76
C ASP A 54 22.12 -4.85 -11.91
N ASP A 55 21.20 -3.98 -11.49
CA ASP A 55 21.52 -2.84 -10.64
C ASP A 55 21.09 -3.12 -9.19
N PRO A 56 22.02 -3.24 -8.22
CA PRO A 56 21.68 -3.61 -6.85
C PRO A 56 20.62 -2.73 -6.19
N GLN A 57 20.61 -1.42 -6.46
CA GLN A 57 19.60 -0.53 -5.89
C GLN A 57 18.23 -0.72 -6.55
N LEU A 58 18.19 -0.96 -7.87
CA LEU A 58 16.92 -1.16 -8.57
C LEU A 58 16.36 -2.57 -8.37
N ARG A 59 17.22 -3.55 -8.12
CA ARG A 59 16.85 -4.87 -7.64
C ARG A 59 16.18 -4.79 -6.27
N ASP A 60 16.71 -4.02 -5.33
CA ASP A 60 16.05 -3.76 -4.04
C ASP A 60 14.69 -3.07 -4.22
N PHE A 61 14.60 -2.10 -5.13
CA PHE A 61 13.32 -1.50 -5.48
C PHE A 61 12.32 -2.54 -6.01
N ALA A 62 12.73 -3.40 -6.94
CA ALA A 62 11.88 -4.47 -7.47
C ALA A 62 11.47 -5.48 -6.39
N ARG A 63 12.38 -5.85 -5.48
CA ARG A 63 12.06 -6.67 -4.29
C ARG A 63 10.96 -6.01 -3.46
N GLY A 64 11.05 -4.70 -3.23
CA GLY A 64 10.00 -3.93 -2.56
C GLY A 64 8.65 -4.09 -3.26
N VAL A 65 8.61 -3.91 -4.59
CA VAL A 65 7.38 -4.07 -5.39
C VAL A 65 6.76 -5.46 -5.26
N LEU A 66 7.58 -6.51 -5.23
CA LEU A 66 7.12 -7.90 -5.06
C LEU A 66 6.40 -8.12 -3.73
N THR A 67 6.77 -7.41 -2.67
CA THR A 67 6.09 -7.52 -1.37
C THR A 67 4.71 -6.86 -1.35
N HIS A 68 4.41 -5.99 -2.32
CA HIS A 68 3.16 -5.24 -2.39
C HIS A 68 2.10 -5.94 -3.26
N GLY A 69 2.46 -6.30 -4.49
CA GLY A 69 1.53 -6.51 -5.61
C GLY A 69 0.55 -7.69 -5.54
N VAL A 70 -0.04 -8.00 -6.69
CA VAL A 70 -0.97 -9.13 -6.89
C VAL A 70 -0.46 -10.18 -7.88
N THR A 71 0.58 -9.85 -8.65
CA THR A 71 1.28 -10.83 -9.49
C THR A 71 2.78 -10.53 -9.47
N PRO A 72 3.59 -11.32 -8.74
CA PRO A 72 3.18 -12.39 -7.84
C PRO A 72 2.38 -11.85 -6.64
N GLU A 73 1.74 -12.77 -5.92
CA GLU A 73 0.88 -12.46 -4.78
C GLU A 73 1.71 -11.88 -3.63
N GLY A 74 1.54 -10.56 -3.41
CA GLY A 74 2.12 -9.78 -2.33
C GLY A 74 1.10 -9.49 -1.23
N LEU A 75 1.40 -8.50 -0.38
CA LEU A 75 0.54 -8.13 0.75
C LEU A 75 -0.88 -7.75 0.32
N ASP A 76 -1.05 -7.02 -0.79
CA ASP A 76 -2.38 -6.61 -1.26
C ASP A 76 -3.18 -7.78 -1.80
N TYR A 77 -2.54 -8.81 -2.35
CA TYR A 77 -3.28 -10.02 -2.70
C TYR A 77 -3.91 -10.67 -1.46
N TYR A 78 -3.14 -10.84 -0.38
CA TYR A 78 -3.65 -11.47 0.84
C TYR A 78 -4.59 -10.55 1.63
N GLY A 79 -4.40 -9.23 1.53
CA GLY A 79 -5.27 -8.20 2.11
C GLY A 79 -6.60 -8.06 1.36
N ASP A 80 -6.59 -8.14 0.03
CA ASP A 80 -7.75 -7.81 -0.80
C ASP A 80 -8.45 -9.03 -1.41
N GLU A 81 -7.68 -9.93 -2.02
CA GLU A 81 -8.19 -10.96 -2.92
C GLU A 81 -8.45 -12.28 -2.22
N LYS A 82 -7.47 -12.78 -1.45
CA LYS A 82 -7.58 -14.12 -0.85
C LYS A 82 -6.87 -14.26 0.48
N TYR A 83 -7.61 -14.64 1.52
CA TYR A 83 -7.05 -15.06 2.81
C TYR A 83 -7.66 -16.38 3.25
N LEU A 84 -6.82 -17.40 3.48
CA LEU A 84 -7.24 -18.74 3.93
C LEU A 84 -8.45 -19.28 3.14
N HIS A 85 -9.49 -19.74 3.83
CA HIS A 85 -10.72 -20.27 3.26
C HIS A 85 -11.81 -19.20 3.07
N TYR A 86 -11.52 -17.92 3.32
CA TYR A 86 -12.49 -16.84 3.19
C TYR A 86 -12.83 -16.52 1.74
N GLU A 87 -13.94 -15.79 1.55
CA GLU A 87 -14.42 -15.33 0.24
C GLU A 87 -13.43 -14.35 -0.39
N ARG A 88 -12.90 -13.42 0.41
CA ARG A 88 -11.92 -12.40 -0.01
C ARG A 88 -10.68 -12.35 0.89
N GLY A 89 -9.83 -11.37 0.65
CA GLY A 89 -8.67 -11.07 1.49
C GLY A 89 -9.04 -10.57 2.88
N TYR A 90 -8.04 -10.58 3.77
CA TYR A 90 -8.19 -10.29 5.19
C TYR A 90 -8.91 -8.96 5.46
N CYS A 91 -8.53 -7.88 4.76
CA CYS A 91 -9.09 -6.55 4.98
C CYS A 91 -10.57 -6.44 4.55
N PHE A 92 -10.97 -7.15 3.49
CA PHE A 92 -12.39 -7.21 3.10
C PHE A 92 -13.21 -7.93 4.15
N GLU A 93 -12.75 -9.08 4.65
CA GLU A 93 -13.51 -9.85 5.63
C GLU A 93 -13.63 -9.10 6.96
N LYS A 94 -12.54 -8.49 7.41
CA LYS A 94 -12.53 -7.62 8.60
C LYS A 94 -13.37 -6.37 8.42
N GLY A 95 -13.54 -5.89 7.19
CA GLY A 95 -14.37 -4.74 6.85
C GLY A 95 -15.87 -5.05 6.84
N ARG A 96 -16.26 -6.32 6.72
CA ARG A 96 -17.68 -6.73 6.58
C ARG A 96 -18.60 -6.19 7.68
N PRO A 97 -18.23 -6.20 8.97
CA PRO A 97 -19.09 -5.69 10.05
C PRO A 97 -19.29 -4.16 10.04
N ILE A 98 -18.43 -3.40 9.35
CA ILE A 98 -18.45 -1.94 9.35
C ILE A 98 -18.95 -1.33 8.02
N VAL A 99 -19.50 -2.15 7.11
CA VAL A 99 -19.93 -1.71 5.77
C VAL A 99 -20.98 -0.62 5.81
N GLU A 100 -22.07 -0.84 6.56
CA GLU A 100 -23.16 0.14 6.62
C GLU A 100 -22.70 1.47 7.22
N GLU A 101 -21.87 1.40 8.26
CA GLU A 101 -21.35 2.58 8.91
C GLU A 101 -20.36 3.32 8.02
N THR A 102 -19.56 2.59 7.23
CA THR A 102 -18.65 3.15 6.24
C THR A 102 -19.41 3.86 5.12
N ILE A 103 -20.51 3.26 4.62
CA ILE A 103 -21.40 3.91 3.63
C ILE A 103 -21.90 5.25 4.15
N ARG A 104 -22.37 5.28 5.41
CA ARG A 104 -22.88 6.51 6.04
C ARG A 104 -21.79 7.54 6.30
N ALA A 105 -20.63 7.13 6.80
CA ALA A 105 -19.52 8.02 7.11
C ALA A 105 -18.88 8.63 5.87
N CYS A 106 -18.78 7.84 4.80
CA CYS A 106 -18.09 8.25 3.58
C CYS A 106 -19.04 8.74 2.48
N ASN A 107 -20.35 8.91 2.76
CA ASN A 107 -21.37 9.33 1.79
C ASN A 107 -21.36 8.49 0.50
N LEU A 108 -21.26 7.17 0.63
CA LEU A 108 -21.04 6.27 -0.50
C LEU A 108 -22.34 5.74 -1.10
N PRO A 109 -22.36 5.41 -2.40
CA PRO A 109 -23.36 4.48 -2.92
C PRO A 109 -23.14 3.08 -2.30
N PRO A 110 -24.21 2.29 -2.04
CA PRO A 110 -24.10 0.99 -1.38
C PRO A 110 -23.13 0.02 -2.06
N ALA A 111 -23.06 0.04 -3.40
CA ALA A 111 -22.17 -0.82 -4.18
C ALA A 111 -20.66 -0.60 -3.89
N MET A 112 -20.28 0.55 -3.34
CA MET A 112 -18.90 0.84 -2.94
C MET A 112 -18.59 0.49 -1.48
N GLY A 113 -19.61 0.17 -0.68
CA GLY A 113 -19.48 0.06 0.78
C GLY A 113 -18.41 -0.94 1.21
N TRP A 114 -18.43 -2.16 0.66
CA TRP A 114 -17.49 -3.20 1.05
C TRP A 114 -16.05 -2.88 0.65
N TRP A 115 -15.85 -2.40 -0.59
CA TRP A 115 -14.54 -1.92 -1.06
C TRP A 115 -14.02 -0.81 -0.16
N LYS A 116 -14.85 0.16 0.21
CA LYS A 116 -14.38 1.27 1.04
C LYS A 116 -14.17 0.89 2.49
N SER A 117 -14.80 -0.18 2.96
CA SER A 117 -14.61 -0.72 4.31
C SER A 117 -13.26 -1.39 4.48
N HIS A 118 -12.73 -2.07 3.44
CA HIS A 118 -11.35 -2.58 3.54
C HIS A 118 -10.36 -1.42 3.71
N ASN A 119 -10.55 -0.29 3.02
CA ASN A 119 -9.66 0.86 3.17
C ASN A 119 -9.68 1.41 4.61
N ILE A 120 -10.83 1.35 5.30
CA ILE A 120 -10.91 1.69 6.73
C ILE A 120 -10.11 0.69 7.58
N VAL A 121 -10.21 -0.61 7.27
CA VAL A 121 -9.42 -1.65 7.95
C VAL A 121 -7.92 -1.45 7.76
N GLU A 122 -7.48 -1.18 6.54
CA GLU A 122 -6.07 -0.91 6.25
C GLU A 122 -5.56 0.31 7.04
N MET A 123 -6.36 1.37 7.16
CA MET A 123 -6.02 2.51 8.03
C MET A 123 -5.98 2.14 9.52
N GLY A 124 -6.82 1.19 9.96
CA GLY A 124 -6.75 0.63 11.31
C GLY A 124 -5.46 -0.15 11.57
N ILE A 125 -4.99 -0.91 10.57
CA ILE A 125 -3.70 -1.61 10.58
C ILE A 125 -2.53 -0.62 10.58
N GLU A 126 -2.62 0.43 9.76
CA GLU A 126 -1.62 1.52 9.67
C GLU A 126 -1.39 2.19 11.04
N LEU A 127 -2.43 2.31 11.88
CA LEU A 127 -2.28 2.83 13.24
C LEU A 127 -1.40 1.95 14.14
N ILE A 128 -1.40 0.64 13.91
CA ILE A 128 -0.61 -0.34 14.67
C ILE A 128 0.81 -0.35 14.11
N THR A 129 0.97 -0.51 12.80
CA THR A 129 2.31 -0.58 12.18
C THR A 129 3.04 0.75 12.22
N GLY A 130 2.33 1.87 12.19
CA GLY A 130 2.90 3.22 12.26
C GLY A 130 3.24 3.68 13.68
N GLU A 131 2.97 2.88 14.71
CA GLU A 131 3.29 3.21 16.10
C GLU A 131 4.82 3.41 16.26
N GLY A 132 5.23 4.44 17.00
CA GLY A 132 6.66 4.83 17.13
C GLY A 132 7.25 5.60 15.94
N GLY A 133 6.53 5.69 14.82
CA GLY A 133 6.86 6.55 13.68
C GLY A 133 8.13 6.18 12.92
N PHE A 134 8.66 4.97 13.11
CA PHE A 134 9.87 4.50 12.41
C PHE A 134 9.67 4.45 10.90
N TYR A 135 8.61 3.78 10.43
CA TYR A 135 8.32 3.65 8.99
C TYR A 135 7.92 4.98 8.34
N GLY A 136 7.27 5.88 9.08
CA GLY A 136 7.05 7.25 8.64
C GLY A 136 8.35 8.02 8.35
N ARG A 137 9.38 7.86 9.21
CA ARG A 137 10.71 8.44 8.97
C ARG A 137 11.43 7.78 7.81
N ALA A 138 11.31 6.45 7.65
CA ALA A 138 11.88 5.73 6.52
C ALA A 138 11.29 6.22 5.19
N LEU A 139 9.96 6.39 5.11
CA LEU A 139 9.29 7.01 3.94
C LEU A 139 9.82 8.42 3.69
N ALA A 140 9.91 9.26 4.72
CA ALA A 140 10.40 10.63 4.56
C ALA A 140 11.85 10.68 4.03
N ALA A 141 12.72 9.79 4.50
CA ALA A 141 14.09 9.66 4.00
C ALA A 141 14.11 9.23 2.53
N ALA A 142 13.37 8.18 2.19
CA ALA A 142 13.31 7.64 0.84
C ALA A 142 12.74 8.65 -0.18
N PHE A 143 11.70 9.40 0.19
CA PHE A 143 11.16 10.49 -0.65
C PHE A 143 12.11 11.68 -0.81
N SER A 144 13.07 11.85 0.11
CA SER A 144 14.10 12.89 0.00
C SER A 144 15.28 12.47 -0.89
N ASN A 145 15.36 11.20 -1.29
CA ASN A 145 16.43 10.67 -2.12
C ASN A 145 16.17 10.95 -3.62
N ALA A 146 16.33 12.23 -4.01
CA ALA A 146 16.06 12.69 -5.37
C ALA A 146 16.86 11.96 -6.47
N VAL A 147 18.09 11.52 -6.15
CA VAL A 147 18.95 10.77 -7.08
C VAL A 147 18.36 9.40 -7.36
N LEU A 148 17.92 8.68 -6.32
CA LEU A 148 17.26 7.39 -6.47
C LEU A 148 15.93 7.53 -7.23
N ILE A 149 15.12 8.54 -6.91
CA ILE A 149 13.85 8.79 -7.59
C ILE A 149 14.06 9.08 -9.08
N ASP A 150 15.06 9.89 -9.45
CA ASP A 150 15.41 10.13 -10.87
C ASP A 150 15.83 8.83 -11.57
N LYS A 151 16.67 8.02 -10.92
CA LYS A 151 17.12 6.73 -11.43
C LYS A 151 15.97 5.76 -11.66
N ILE A 152 15.11 5.56 -10.66
CA ILE A 152 13.88 4.75 -10.75
C ILE A 152 13.02 5.26 -11.90
N SER A 153 12.79 6.57 -11.96
CA SER A 153 11.91 7.16 -12.97
C SER A 153 12.41 6.91 -14.40
N ARG A 154 13.72 6.98 -14.65
CA ARG A 154 14.29 6.73 -15.98
C ARG A 154 14.20 5.26 -16.40
N GLN A 155 14.40 4.34 -15.47
CA GLN A 155 14.47 2.91 -15.77
C GLN A 155 13.08 2.24 -15.79
N VAL A 156 12.17 2.70 -14.92
CA VAL A 156 10.85 2.08 -14.75
C VAL A 156 9.81 2.68 -15.68
N ALA A 157 9.86 3.98 -15.98
CA ALA A 157 8.84 4.63 -16.79
C ALA A 157 8.61 4.00 -18.18
N PRO A 158 9.65 3.56 -18.92
CA PRO A 158 9.47 2.89 -20.20
C PRO A 158 8.61 1.61 -20.12
N LEU A 159 8.73 0.84 -19.03
CA LEU A 159 7.93 -0.38 -18.83
C LEU A 159 6.43 -0.05 -18.83
N TYR A 160 6.05 1.07 -18.22
CA TYR A 160 4.66 1.54 -18.13
C TYR A 160 4.22 2.41 -19.32
N GLY A 161 5.08 2.63 -20.32
CA GLY A 161 4.79 3.51 -21.44
C GLY A 161 4.56 4.97 -21.02
N VAL A 162 5.20 5.41 -19.92
CA VAL A 162 5.08 6.78 -19.40
C VAL A 162 6.38 7.55 -19.55
N GLU A 163 6.29 8.87 -19.64
CA GLU A 163 7.45 9.75 -19.65
C GLU A 163 8.17 9.71 -18.28
N PRO A 164 9.51 9.53 -18.21
CA PRO A 164 10.25 9.52 -16.95
C PRO A 164 9.97 10.72 -16.05
N ARG A 165 9.84 11.92 -16.63
CA ARG A 165 9.52 13.14 -15.89
C ARG A 165 8.14 13.09 -15.21
N ARG A 166 7.16 12.45 -15.84
CA ARG A 166 5.81 12.28 -15.26
C ARG A 166 5.86 11.32 -14.08
N LEU A 167 6.61 10.22 -14.20
CA LEU A 167 6.79 9.29 -13.09
C LEU A 167 7.53 9.94 -11.92
N TYR A 168 8.60 10.69 -12.20
CA TYR A 168 9.33 11.47 -11.19
C TYR A 168 8.39 12.40 -10.41
N GLN A 169 7.58 13.19 -11.12
CA GLN A 169 6.62 14.11 -10.51
C GLN A 169 5.58 13.37 -9.68
N ARG A 170 5.15 12.18 -10.13
CA ARG A 170 4.18 11.37 -9.38
C ARG A 170 4.77 10.87 -8.07
N ILE A 171 5.99 10.31 -8.08
CA ILE A 171 6.69 9.84 -6.88
C ILE A 171 6.93 11.03 -5.93
N HIS A 172 7.50 12.12 -6.45
CA HIS A 172 7.80 13.33 -5.67
C HIS A 172 6.55 13.92 -4.99
N ASN A 173 5.40 13.91 -5.67
CA ASN A 173 4.17 14.49 -5.12
C ASN A 173 3.37 13.51 -4.25
N PHE A 174 3.70 12.22 -4.26
CA PHE A 174 2.96 11.19 -3.53
C PHE A 174 2.79 11.48 -2.03
N PRO A 175 3.80 12.00 -1.29
CA PRO A 175 3.66 12.35 0.12
C PRO A 175 2.52 13.32 0.45
N HIS A 176 2.05 14.12 -0.52
CA HIS A 176 0.92 15.01 -0.30
C HIS A 176 -0.41 14.26 -0.12
N TYR A 177 -0.52 13.05 -0.67
CA TYR A 177 -1.74 12.23 -0.66
C TYR A 177 -1.82 11.24 0.51
N ILE A 178 -0.73 11.09 1.27
CA ILE A 178 -0.61 10.11 2.35
C ILE A 178 -0.19 10.79 3.66
N GLU A 179 -0.39 10.11 4.79
CA GLU A 179 0.08 10.56 6.10
C GLU A 179 1.33 9.77 6.48
N ILE A 180 2.48 10.45 6.58
CA ILE A 180 3.76 9.83 6.93
C ILE A 180 4.35 10.33 8.25
N ALA A 181 3.88 11.47 8.77
CA ALA A 181 4.52 12.13 9.89
C ALA A 181 3.86 11.75 11.22
N ARG A 182 2.53 11.82 11.28
CA ARG A 182 1.76 11.56 12.51
C ARG A 182 0.49 10.80 12.19
N VAL A 183 0.59 9.47 12.24
CA VAL A 183 -0.55 8.59 12.04
C VAL A 183 -1.48 8.68 13.26
N THR A 184 -2.67 9.22 13.03
CA THR A 184 -3.78 9.24 13.98
C THR A 184 -5.05 8.96 13.20
N PRO A 185 -6.14 8.50 13.83
CA PRO A 185 -7.38 8.27 13.11
C PRO A 185 -7.87 9.51 12.34
N ARG A 186 -7.70 10.71 12.94
CA ARG A 186 -8.10 11.98 12.31
C ARG A 186 -7.23 12.36 11.12
N THR A 187 -5.90 12.24 11.24
CA THR A 187 -4.98 12.59 10.14
C THR A 187 -5.15 11.64 8.95
N LEU A 188 -5.33 10.34 9.22
CA LEU A 188 -5.68 9.35 8.20
C LEU A 188 -7.02 9.67 7.52
N ALA A 189 -8.09 9.92 8.29
CA ALA A 189 -9.39 10.32 7.73
C ALA A 189 -9.30 11.60 6.88
N THR A 190 -8.49 12.58 7.29
CA THR A 190 -8.28 13.82 6.54
C THR A 190 -7.60 13.57 5.20
N LYS A 191 -6.56 12.71 5.16
CA LYS A 191 -5.92 12.32 3.90
C LYS A 191 -6.85 11.49 3.02
N TYR A 192 -7.65 10.62 3.64
CA TYR A 192 -8.63 9.82 2.93
C TYR A 192 -9.72 10.68 2.28
N ASP A 193 -10.17 11.78 2.91
CA ASP A 193 -11.08 12.75 2.27
C ASP A 193 -10.49 13.32 0.97
N VAL A 194 -9.20 13.70 0.98
CA VAL A 194 -8.50 14.19 -0.21
C VAL A 194 -8.51 13.12 -1.33
N GLN A 195 -8.24 11.86 -0.98
CA GLN A 195 -8.26 10.75 -1.94
C GLN A 195 -9.67 10.50 -2.50
N MET A 196 -10.68 10.50 -1.63
CA MET A 196 -12.09 10.32 -1.99
C MET A 196 -12.58 11.44 -2.90
N PHE A 197 -12.22 12.69 -2.61
CA PHE A 197 -12.57 13.82 -3.45
C PHE A 197 -11.88 13.74 -4.82
N TYR A 198 -10.58 13.42 -4.86
CA TYR A 198 -9.85 13.35 -6.11
C TYR A 198 -10.36 12.23 -7.03
N LYS A 199 -10.64 11.05 -6.46
CA LYS A 199 -11.04 9.86 -7.24
C LYS A 199 -12.53 9.79 -7.53
N HIS A 200 -13.37 10.17 -6.58
CA HIS A 200 -14.82 9.95 -6.63
C HIS A 200 -15.66 11.23 -6.54
N ARG A 201 -15.04 12.40 -6.31
CA ARG A 201 -15.73 13.68 -6.09
C ARG A 201 -16.68 13.66 -4.89
N ILE A 202 -16.32 12.89 -3.86
CA ILE A 202 -17.08 12.74 -2.62
C ILE A 202 -16.25 13.28 -1.44
N HIS A 203 -16.87 14.13 -0.62
CA HIS A 203 -16.35 14.46 0.70
C HIS A 203 -16.95 13.54 1.77
N ILE A 204 -16.13 13.14 2.74
CA ILE A 204 -16.51 12.25 3.83
C ILE A 204 -16.77 13.04 5.12
N ASP A 205 -17.48 12.43 6.08
CA ASP A 205 -17.48 12.89 7.47
C ASP A 205 -16.17 12.45 8.13
N ILE A 206 -15.23 13.40 8.26
CA ILE A 206 -13.88 13.15 8.80
C ILE A 206 -13.96 12.61 10.24
N GLU A 207 -14.83 13.14 11.10
CA GLU A 207 -14.90 12.70 12.51
C GLU A 207 -15.46 11.29 12.63
N ARG A 208 -16.51 11.00 11.86
CA ARG A 208 -17.13 9.67 11.85
C ARG A 208 -16.20 8.64 11.23
N THR A 209 -15.48 9.02 10.18
CA THR A 209 -14.47 8.16 9.57
C THR A 209 -13.29 7.93 10.51
N ALA A 210 -12.83 8.94 11.25
CA ALA A 210 -11.79 8.78 12.26
C ALA A 210 -12.20 7.78 13.36
N ARG A 211 -13.46 7.83 13.83
CA ARG A 211 -13.98 6.83 14.78
C ARG A 211 -13.99 5.43 14.17
N LEU A 212 -14.42 5.29 12.92
CA LEU A 212 -14.41 4.02 12.18
C LEU A 212 -13.00 3.43 12.07
N ILE A 213 -11.99 4.24 11.76
CA ILE A 213 -10.60 3.81 11.68
C ILE A 213 -10.13 3.29 13.05
N ALA A 214 -10.47 3.99 14.15
CA ALA A 214 -10.16 3.53 15.50
C ALA A 214 -10.89 2.21 15.85
N THR A 215 -12.15 2.05 15.44
CA THR A 215 -12.87 0.77 15.57
C THR A 215 -12.18 -0.34 14.78
N ALA A 216 -11.73 -0.05 13.56
CA ALA A 216 -11.08 -1.03 12.71
C ALA A 216 -9.73 -1.51 13.28
N ARG A 217 -8.97 -0.64 13.95
CA ARG A 217 -7.79 -1.04 14.75
C ARG A 217 -8.15 -2.16 15.73
N HIS A 218 -9.24 -2.00 16.50
CA HIS A 218 -9.65 -3.02 17.47
C HIS A 218 -10.14 -4.32 16.82
N ILE A 219 -10.72 -4.25 15.62
CA ILE A 219 -11.21 -5.43 14.89
C ILE A 219 -10.05 -6.36 14.47
N VAL A 220 -8.89 -5.79 14.16
CA VAL A 220 -7.71 -6.55 13.67
C VAL A 220 -6.73 -6.91 14.78
N GLU A 221 -6.75 -6.20 15.92
CA GLU A 221 -5.74 -6.29 16.98
C GLU A 221 -5.46 -7.72 17.48
N ALA A 222 -6.49 -8.57 17.54
CA ALA A 222 -6.37 -9.92 18.07
C ALA A 222 -5.65 -10.92 17.13
N ASP A 223 -5.69 -10.70 15.80
CA ASP A 223 -5.20 -11.68 14.82
C ASP A 223 -4.32 -11.09 13.71
N LEU A 224 -4.00 -9.80 13.77
CA LEU A 224 -3.18 -9.13 12.77
C LEU A 224 -1.78 -9.75 12.63
N GLU A 225 -1.14 -10.14 13.73
CA GLU A 225 0.18 -10.78 13.66
C GLU A 225 0.12 -12.18 13.02
N GLU A 226 -0.97 -12.92 13.21
CA GLU A 226 -1.17 -14.21 12.53
C GLU A 226 -1.35 -14.00 11.03
N PHE A 227 -2.12 -12.99 10.64
CA PHE A 227 -2.24 -12.57 9.24
C PHE A 227 -0.87 -12.22 8.64
N PHE A 228 -0.06 -11.40 9.33
CA PHE A 228 1.26 -11.03 8.82
C PHE A 228 2.19 -12.23 8.69
N LYS A 229 2.22 -13.15 9.66
CA LYS A 229 3.03 -14.38 9.56
C LYS A 229 2.61 -15.24 8.37
N TYR A 230 1.31 -15.39 8.15
CA TYR A 230 0.79 -16.12 7.01
C TYR A 230 1.22 -15.46 5.70
N ALA A 231 0.96 -14.16 5.54
CA ALA A 231 1.31 -13.43 4.32
C ALA A 231 2.84 -13.42 4.09
N GLU A 232 3.64 -13.22 5.14
CA GLU A 232 5.11 -13.22 5.07
C GLU A 232 5.64 -14.55 4.53
N GLU A 233 5.14 -15.68 5.04
CA GLU A 233 5.52 -17.01 4.56
C GLU A 233 5.15 -17.18 3.08
N GLN A 234 3.91 -16.85 2.70
CA GLN A 234 3.48 -16.98 1.30
C GLN A 234 4.30 -16.10 0.36
N VAL A 235 4.55 -14.84 0.72
CA VAL A 235 5.33 -13.90 -0.11
C VAL A 235 6.77 -14.37 -0.26
N ARG A 236 7.41 -14.88 0.81
CA ARG A 236 8.76 -15.45 0.70
C ARG A 236 8.82 -16.64 -0.26
N GLN A 237 7.84 -17.54 -0.20
CA GLN A 237 7.76 -18.66 -1.15
C GLN A 237 7.58 -18.16 -2.59
N ASN A 238 6.73 -17.14 -2.79
CA ASN A 238 6.51 -16.54 -4.11
C ASN A 238 7.76 -15.85 -4.67
N MET A 239 8.55 -15.19 -3.81
CA MET A 239 9.82 -14.58 -4.18
C MET A 239 10.86 -15.64 -4.59
N LEU A 240 10.97 -16.74 -3.83
CA LEU A 240 11.86 -17.86 -4.19
C LEU A 240 11.50 -18.45 -5.56
N ILE A 241 10.21 -18.65 -5.84
CA ILE A 241 9.74 -19.13 -7.15
C ILE A 241 10.03 -18.11 -8.27
N ALA A 242 10.03 -16.82 -7.95
CA ALA A 242 10.37 -15.75 -8.88
C ALA A 242 11.89 -15.59 -9.12
N GLY A 243 12.74 -16.37 -8.43
CA GLY A 243 14.20 -16.32 -8.56
C GLY A 243 14.88 -15.28 -7.67
N VAL A 244 14.22 -14.86 -6.58
CA VAL A 244 14.74 -13.92 -5.56
C VAL A 244 15.01 -14.64 -4.25
#